data_AF-A0A5B7IBH1-F1
#
_entry.id   AF-A0A5B7IBH1-F1
#
_cell.length_a   1.000
_cell.length_b   1.000
_cell.length_c   1.000
_cell.angle_alpha   90.00
_cell.angle_beta   90.00
_cell.angle_gamma   90.00
#
_symmetry.space_group_name_H-M   'P 1'
#
loop_
_entity.id
_entity.type
_entity.pdbx_description
1 polymer ?
#
loop_
_entity_poly.entity_id
_entity_poly.type
_entity_poly.pdbx_seq_one_letter_code
_entity_poly.pdbx_strand_id
1 'polypeptide(L)'
;MFKQSFNVGKISNLETGQKKTGYAEVQCLPLYSILLALNTTTVDYFSLDVEGAEMGVLKTIPWDKVDIKTLSVEFIHGGEGKDALKKYMEGLGYRVFSEVTHPGWLANDFIFAKKELLSKKRKKNTSP
;
A
#
# COMPACT_ATOMS: atom_id res chain seq x y z
N MET A 1 -8.49 -11.67 12.36
CA MET A 1 -9.74 -12.01 11.63
C MET A 1 -9.98 -11.00 10.50
N PHE A 2 -10.59 -11.40 9.38
CA PHE A 2 -11.04 -10.51 8.28
C PHE A 2 -12.55 -10.32 8.35
N LYS A 3 -13.02 -9.08 8.31
CA LYS A 3 -14.46 -8.76 8.32
C LYS A 3 -14.93 -8.54 6.88
N GLN A 4 -15.61 -9.53 6.31
CA GLN A 4 -16.09 -9.47 4.93
C GLN A 4 -17.54 -8.99 4.87
N SER A 5 -17.78 -7.94 4.09
CA SER A 5 -19.09 -7.48 3.65
C SER A 5 -19.18 -7.61 2.12
N PHE A 6 -20.39 -7.60 1.57
CA PHE A 6 -20.68 -7.85 0.14
C PHE A 6 -19.74 -7.10 -0.83
N ASN A 7 -19.30 -5.88 -0.50
CA ASN A 7 -18.40 -5.08 -1.32
C ASN A 7 -17.20 -4.47 -0.55
N VAL A 8 -17.00 -4.80 0.73
CA VAL A 8 -15.98 -4.14 1.57
C VAL A 8 -15.40 -5.16 2.54
N GLY A 9 -14.08 -5.19 2.68
CA GLY A 9 -13.41 -6.12 3.57
C GLY A 9 -12.28 -5.45 4.32
N LYS A 10 -12.27 -5.56 5.66
CA LYS A 10 -11.21 -4.97 6.49
C LYS A 10 -10.63 -5.93 7.50
N ILE A 11 -9.36 -5.71 7.85
CA ILE A 11 -8.72 -6.43 8.95
C ILE A 11 -9.39 -6.01 10.26
N SER A 12 -9.66 -6.99 11.12
CA SER A 12 -10.26 -6.75 12.44
C SER A 12 -9.33 -7.22 13.55
N ASN A 13 -9.41 -6.53 14.69
CA ASN A 13 -8.66 -6.84 15.91
C ASN A 13 -9.26 -8.01 16.72
N LEU A 14 -10.15 -8.81 16.10
CA LEU A 14 -10.65 -10.00 16.76
C LEU A 14 -9.58 -11.10 16.72
N GLU A 15 -9.46 -11.79 17.85
CA GLU A 15 -8.57 -12.94 18.00
C GLU A 15 -8.99 -14.08 17.07
N THR A 16 -8.00 -14.87 16.66
CA THR A 16 -8.21 -16.10 15.90
C THR A 16 -8.92 -17.16 16.76
N GLY A 17 -9.55 -18.15 16.13
CA GLY A 17 -10.31 -19.21 16.80
C GLY A 17 -11.73 -18.82 17.23
N GLN A 18 -12.13 -17.55 17.11
CA GLN A 18 -13.48 -17.10 17.41
C GLN A 18 -14.39 -17.16 16.17
N LYS A 19 -15.41 -18.03 16.17
CA LYS A 19 -16.45 -17.99 15.14
C LYS A 19 -17.41 -16.84 15.38
N LYS A 20 -17.43 -15.87 14.47
CA LYS A 20 -18.34 -14.71 14.51
C LYS A 20 -18.94 -14.43 13.14
N THR A 21 -20.26 -14.24 13.08
CA THR A 21 -20.97 -13.92 11.84
C THR A 21 -20.40 -12.65 11.19
N GLY A 22 -20.13 -12.72 9.89
CA GLY A 22 -19.53 -11.63 9.11
C GLY A 22 -18.00 -11.52 9.24
N TYR A 23 -17.35 -12.48 9.88
CA TYR A 23 -15.89 -12.56 9.96
C TYR A 23 -15.39 -13.91 9.45
N ALA A 24 -14.27 -13.87 8.74
CA ALA A 24 -13.53 -15.03 8.29
C ALA A 24 -12.15 -15.03 8.98
N GLU A 25 -11.73 -16.18 9.48
CA GLU A 25 -10.34 -16.36 9.85
C GLU A 25 -9.54 -16.57 8.57
N VAL A 26 -8.48 -15.81 8.39
CA VAL A 26 -7.61 -15.87 7.21
C VAL A 26 -6.17 -15.97 7.68
N GLN A 27 -5.38 -16.75 6.95
CA GLN A 27 -3.93 -16.78 7.14
C GLN A 27 -3.33 -15.55 6.45
N CYS A 28 -2.62 -14.72 7.21
CA CYS A 28 -1.85 -13.61 6.68
C CYS A 28 -0.36 -13.98 6.69
N LEU A 29 0.32 -13.73 5.58
CA LEU A 29 1.77 -13.94 5.46
C LEU A 29 2.45 -12.59 5.17
N PRO A 30 3.68 -12.36 5.67
CA PRO A 30 4.43 -11.17 5.31
C PRO A 30 4.66 -11.10 3.80
N LEU A 31 4.50 -9.92 3.20
CA LEU A 31 4.74 -9.70 1.78
C LEU A 31 6.13 -10.19 1.37
N TYR A 32 7.16 -9.92 2.18
CA TYR A 32 8.53 -10.35 1.91
C TYR A 32 8.65 -11.89 1.80
N SER A 33 7.95 -12.65 2.63
CA SER A 33 7.95 -14.12 2.55
C SER A 33 7.34 -14.61 1.23
N ILE A 34 6.26 -13.97 0.77
CA ILE A 34 5.61 -14.30 -0.51
C ILE A 34 6.57 -14.00 -1.67
N LEU A 35 7.22 -12.84 -1.65
CA LEU A 35 8.18 -12.44 -2.69
C LEU A 35 9.37 -13.41 -2.77
N LEU A 36 9.93 -13.80 -1.63
CA LEU A 36 11.01 -14.81 -1.58
C LEU A 36 10.57 -16.16 -2.15
N ALA A 37 9.34 -16.60 -1.85
CA ALA A 37 8.80 -17.84 -2.42
C ALA A 37 8.64 -17.77 -3.95
N LEU A 38 8.42 -16.58 -4.50
CA LEU A 38 8.37 -16.30 -5.93
C LEU A 38 9.76 -16.02 -6.55
N ASN A 39 10.84 -16.16 -5.76
CA ASN A 39 12.21 -15.88 -6.17
C ASN A 39 12.40 -14.46 -6.74
N THR A 40 11.75 -13.47 -6.12
CA THR A 40 11.88 -12.06 -6.47
C THR A 40 11.89 -11.19 -5.21
N THR A 41 12.44 -9.99 -5.33
CA THR A 41 12.34 -8.93 -4.32
C THR A 41 11.87 -7.61 -4.92
N THR A 42 11.56 -7.60 -6.22
CA THR A 42 11.18 -6.41 -6.97
C THR A 42 9.71 -6.48 -7.33
N VAL A 43 9.00 -5.38 -7.10
CA VAL A 43 7.58 -5.21 -7.45
C VAL A 43 7.42 -3.93 -8.25
N ASP A 44 6.97 -4.03 -9.50
CA ASP A 44 6.80 -2.85 -10.35
C ASP A 44 5.61 -1.99 -9.93
N TYR A 45 4.53 -2.62 -9.50
CA TYR A 45 3.32 -1.96 -9.04
C TYR A 45 2.70 -2.73 -7.87
N PHE A 46 2.47 -2.03 -6.76
CA PHE A 46 1.83 -2.58 -5.57
C PHE A 46 0.59 -1.75 -5.22
N SER A 47 -0.59 -2.37 -5.30
CA SER A 47 -1.85 -1.75 -4.86
C SER A 47 -2.13 -2.16 -3.42
N LEU A 48 -2.22 -1.18 -2.53
CA LEU A 48 -2.51 -1.39 -1.11
C LEU A 48 -3.79 -0.67 -0.73
N ASP A 49 -4.84 -1.47 -0.57
CA ASP A 49 -6.17 -1.07 -0.13
C ASP A 49 -6.68 -2.16 0.82
N VAL A 50 -6.63 -1.88 2.11
CA VAL A 50 -7.00 -2.84 3.17
C VAL A 50 -7.98 -2.21 4.17
N GLU A 51 -8.64 -1.13 3.75
CA GLU A 51 -9.73 -0.46 4.45
C GLU A 51 -9.35 -0.05 5.90
N GLY A 52 -8.18 0.59 6.03
CA GLY A 52 -7.74 1.33 7.22
C GLY A 52 -6.53 0.77 7.96
N ALA A 53 -5.85 -0.23 7.39
CA ALA A 53 -4.64 -0.84 7.97
C ALA A 53 -3.37 -0.57 7.14
N GLU A 54 -3.41 0.35 6.18
CA GLU A 54 -2.39 0.60 5.18
C GLU A 54 -1.05 0.92 5.83
N MET A 55 -1.03 1.84 6.79
CA MET A 55 0.19 2.23 7.48
C MET A 55 0.80 1.08 8.29
N GLY A 56 -0.04 0.25 8.91
CA GLY A 56 0.42 -0.95 9.61
C GLY A 56 1.11 -1.92 8.66
N VAL A 57 0.53 -2.16 7.48
CA VAL A 57 1.14 -2.99 6.44
C VAL A 57 2.45 -2.39 5.95
N LEU A 58 2.49 -1.10 5.60
CA LEU A 58 3.69 -0.41 5.12
C LEU A 58 4.86 -0.48 6.11
N LYS A 59 4.58 -0.35 7.42
CA LYS A 59 5.58 -0.44 8.49
C LYS A 59 6.19 -1.84 8.64
N THR A 60 5.54 -2.89 8.13
CA THR A 60 6.05 -4.27 8.17
C THR A 60 6.97 -4.62 7.01
N ILE A 61 6.98 -3.80 5.95
CA ILE A 61 7.80 -4.08 4.76
C ILE A 61 9.28 -3.81 5.08
N PRO A 62 10.19 -4.77 4.86
CA PRO A 62 11.62 -4.54 4.99
C PRO A 62 12.13 -3.80 3.74
N TRP A 63 12.01 -2.46 3.75
CA TRP A 63 12.33 -1.59 2.62
C TRP A 63 13.80 -1.63 2.16
N ASP A 64 14.69 -2.17 2.98
CA ASP A 64 16.08 -2.48 2.64
C ASP A 64 16.22 -3.75 1.78
N LYS A 65 15.22 -4.64 1.80
CA LYS A 65 15.21 -5.94 1.12
C LYS A 65 14.19 -6.03 -0.01
N VAL A 66 13.22 -5.12 -0.06
CA VAL A 66 12.13 -5.12 -1.06
C VAL A 66 12.17 -3.83 -1.88
N ASP A 67 12.14 -3.99 -3.20
CA ASP A 67 12.23 -2.90 -4.15
C ASP A 67 10.88 -2.70 -4.88
N ILE A 68 10.01 -1.86 -4.30
CA ILE A 68 8.71 -1.53 -4.91
C ILE A 68 8.84 -0.24 -5.74
N LYS A 69 8.64 -0.30 -7.06
CA LYS A 69 8.84 0.85 -7.95
C LYS A 69 7.74 1.90 -7.80
N THR A 70 6.50 1.44 -7.78
CA THR A 70 5.30 2.29 -7.73
C THR A 70 4.27 1.67 -6.79
N LEU A 71 3.58 2.51 -6.01
CA LEU A 71 2.52 2.08 -5.12
C LEU A 71 1.25 2.89 -5.37
N SER A 72 0.09 2.24 -5.30
CA SER A 72 -1.19 2.89 -4.99
C SER A 72 -1.50 2.59 -3.53
N VAL A 73 -1.73 3.62 -2.72
CA VAL A 73 -2.09 3.44 -1.31
C VAL A 73 -3.30 4.28 -0.99
N GLU A 74 -4.36 3.61 -0.52
CA GLU A 74 -5.58 4.24 -0.04
C GLU A 74 -5.29 5.14 1.19
N PHE A 75 -5.92 6.32 1.25
CA PHE A 75 -5.64 7.31 2.29
C PHE A 75 -6.84 7.76 3.12
N ILE A 76 -8.02 7.16 2.95
CA ILE A 76 -9.24 7.60 3.67
C ILE A 76 -9.44 6.85 4.97
N HIS A 77 -9.22 5.54 4.99
CA HIS A 77 -9.72 4.72 6.07
C HIS A 77 -8.70 4.58 7.22
N GLY A 78 -7.45 5.01 7.00
CA GLY A 78 -6.36 4.93 7.97
C GLY A 78 -6.43 5.99 9.08
N GLY A 79 -6.36 5.53 10.33
CA GLY A 79 -6.45 6.41 11.52
C GLY A 79 -5.30 7.41 11.70
N GLU A 80 -4.15 7.19 11.05
CA GLU A 80 -3.00 8.12 11.09
C GLU A 80 -3.18 9.32 10.14
N GLY A 81 -4.10 9.23 9.18
CA GLY A 81 -4.45 10.30 8.24
C GLY A 81 -3.52 10.43 7.03
N LYS A 82 -4.04 11.12 6.01
CA LYS A 82 -3.42 11.33 4.69
C LYS A 82 -2.00 11.92 4.76
N ASP A 83 -1.79 12.91 5.62
CA ASP A 83 -0.48 13.59 5.72
C ASP A 83 0.61 12.72 6.36
N ALA A 84 0.24 11.87 7.33
CA ALA A 84 1.18 10.95 7.96
C ALA A 84 1.65 9.88 6.96
N LEU A 85 0.71 9.34 6.16
CA LEU A 85 1.01 8.43 5.06
C LEU A 85 1.97 9.05 4.05
N LYS A 86 1.67 10.26 3.59
CA LYS A 86 2.53 10.98 2.65
C LYS A 86 3.95 11.18 3.21
N LYS A 87 4.07 11.70 4.43
CA LYS A 87 5.37 11.94 5.09
C LYS A 87 6.17 10.66 5.26
N TYR A 88 5.52 9.57 5.67
CA TYR A 88 6.16 8.27 5.82
C TYR A 88 6.76 7.78 4.49
N MET A 89 5.98 7.79 3.42
CA MET A 89 6.44 7.37 2.09
C MET A 89 7.53 8.28 1.53
N GLU A 90 7.44 9.59 1.76
CA GLU A 90 8.48 10.55 1.36
C GLU A 90 9.83 10.30 2.05
N GLY A 91 9.79 9.90 3.32
CA GLY A 91 10.94 9.47 4.11
C GLY A 91 11.61 8.20 3.58
N LEU A 92 10.82 7.31 2.98
CA LEU A 92 11.31 6.10 2.29
C LEU A 92 11.84 6.35 0.86
N GLY A 93 11.90 7.62 0.42
CA GLY A 93 12.43 7.96 -0.89
C GLY A 93 11.40 7.98 -2.02
N TYR A 94 10.10 7.90 -1.72
CA TYR A 94 9.03 8.06 -2.70
C TYR A 94 8.62 9.52 -2.88
N ARG A 95 7.89 9.81 -3.95
CA ARG A 95 7.14 11.05 -4.16
C ARG A 95 5.72 10.71 -4.57
N VAL A 96 4.78 11.57 -4.19
CA VAL A 96 3.44 11.55 -4.78
C VAL A 96 3.59 11.91 -6.26
N PHE A 97 3.28 10.95 -7.13
CA PHE A 97 3.18 11.14 -8.57
C PHE A 97 1.79 11.67 -8.95
N SER A 98 0.74 11.14 -8.33
CA SER A 98 -0.64 11.57 -8.53
C SER A 98 -1.48 11.32 -7.29
N GLU A 99 -2.51 12.13 -7.08
CA GLU A 99 -3.60 11.85 -6.14
C GLU A 99 -4.83 11.46 -6.97
N VAL A 100 -5.33 10.25 -6.78
CA VAL A 100 -6.50 9.72 -7.50
C VAL A 100 -7.69 9.86 -6.58
N THR A 101 -8.62 10.73 -6.96
CA THR A 101 -9.87 10.98 -6.23
C THR A 101 -11.06 10.87 -7.16
N HIS A 102 -12.15 10.24 -6.70
CA HIS A 102 -13.42 10.22 -7.41
C HIS A 102 -14.49 11.04 -6.66
N PRO A 103 -15.30 11.89 -7.34
CA PRO A 103 -16.34 12.71 -6.67
C PRO A 103 -17.35 11.89 -5.85
N GLY A 104 -17.60 10.65 -6.26
CA GLY A 104 -18.44 9.69 -5.54
C GLY A 104 -17.71 8.87 -4.46
N TRP A 105 -16.50 9.27 -4.04
CA TRP A 105 -15.68 8.59 -3.03
C TRP A 105 -15.28 7.15 -3.39
N LEU A 106 -15.30 6.82 -4.68
CA LEU A 106 -14.98 5.49 -5.21
C LEU A 106 -13.48 5.23 -5.40
N ALA A 107 -12.63 6.24 -5.21
CA ALA A 107 -11.17 6.13 -5.30
C ALA A 107 -10.56 7.24 -4.48
N ASN A 108 -9.55 6.92 -3.66
CA ASN A 108 -8.90 7.85 -2.76
C ASN A 108 -7.47 7.39 -2.46
N ASP A 109 -6.64 7.43 -3.49
CA ASP A 109 -5.32 6.82 -3.48
C ASP A 109 -4.23 7.83 -3.78
N PHE A 110 -3.11 7.65 -3.09
CA PHE A 110 -1.86 8.22 -3.56
C PHE A 110 -1.18 7.23 -4.51
N ILE A 111 -0.81 7.72 -5.69
CA ILE A 111 0.16 7.03 -6.53
C ILE A 111 1.55 7.52 -6.13
N PHE A 112 2.31 6.69 -5.43
CA PHE A 112 3.70 6.93 -5.09
C PHE A 112 4.63 6.33 -6.13
N ALA A 113 5.68 7.06 -6.52
CA ALA A 113 6.76 6.53 -7.35
C ALA A 113 8.12 6.85 -6.72
N LYS A 114 9.08 5.94 -6.87
CA LYS A 114 10.44 6.18 -6.40
C LYS A 114 11.08 7.40 -7.09
N LYS A 115 11.78 8.24 -6.32
CA LYS A 115 12.37 9.51 -6.80
C LYS A 115 13.28 9.32 -8.02
N GLU A 116 14.05 8.23 -8.07
CA GLU A 116 14.97 7.93 -9.15
C GLU A 116 14.30 7.57 -10.48
N LEU A 117 13.06 7.08 -10.46
CA LEU A 117 12.29 6.81 -11.68
C LEU A 117 11.82 8.10 -12.34
N LEU A 118 11.48 9.10 -11.52
CA LEU A 118 11.01 10.40 -11.97
C LEU A 118 12.16 11.28 -12.47
N SER A 119 13.36 11.18 -11.88
CA SER A 119 14.52 11.96 -12.29
C SER A 119 15.08 11.53 -13.66
N LYS A 120 15.01 10.24 -14.00
CA LYS A 120 15.45 9.70 -15.30
C LYS A 120 14.61 10.21 -16.47
N LYS A 121 13.30 10.48 -16.28
CA LYS A 121 12.45 11.07 -17.33
C LYS A 121 12.85 12.51 -17.67
N ARG A 122 13.35 13.28 -16.70
CA ARG A 122 13.69 14.70 -16.89
C ARG A 122 14.96 14.92 -17.72
N LYS A 123 15.86 13.94 -17.79
CA LYS A 123 17.08 14.00 -18.62
C LYS A 123 16.88 13.60 -20.10
N LYS A 124 15.72 13.06 -20.48
CA LYS A 124 15.40 12.72 -21.89
C LYS A 124 14.74 13.86 -22.68
N ASN A 125 14.38 14.97 -22.03
CA ASN A 125 13.72 16.12 -22.67
C ASN A 125 14.62 17.35 -22.83
N THR A 126 15.94 17.19 -22.72
CA THR A 126 16.90 18.26 -23.03
C THR A 126 17.96 17.71 -23.97
N SER A 127 17.75 17.91 -25.26
CA SER A 127 18.78 17.93 -26.29
C SER A 127 18.32 18.95 -27.36
N PRO A 128 19.26 19.70 -27.95
CA PRO A 128 19.03 20.96 -28.68
C PRO A 128 18.21 20.82 -29.96
#